data_AF-A0A3C0S2D4-F1
#
_entry.id   AF-A0A3C0S2D4-F1
#
_cell.length_a   1.000
_cell.length_b   1.000
_cell.length_c   1.000
_cell.angle_alpha   90.00
_cell.angle_beta   90.00
_cell.angle_gamma   90.00
#
_symmetry.space_group_name_H-M   'P 1'
#
loop_
_entity.id
_entity.type
_entity.pdbx_description
1 polymer ?
#
loop_
_entity_poly.entity_id
_entity_poly.type
_entity_poly.pdbx_seq_one_letter_code
_entity_poly.pdbx_strand_id
1 'polypeptide(L)'
;VVPVENAPDTFMYRDEINTLIFSIRMKDFAVIACLQDNATNNIYHEDILKVIAGKTLHPIQFEELCARYFYSAYLFNRLPDYTYLNTPQKVYVEPMPLADMSMKPIFDHWQNKTYGQVLENFWKPWGLTLFEIIKNPEHPISFLVDEAGEFVTDIARPLN
;
A
#
# COMPACT_ATOMS: atom_id res chain seq x y z
N VAL A 1 10.67 -0.33 -0.78
CA VAL A 1 11.26 -1.39 0.06
C VAL A 1 11.27 -0.90 1.49
N VAL A 2 10.87 -1.72 2.45
CA VAL A 2 10.86 -1.39 3.88
C VAL A 2 11.46 -2.55 4.69
N PRO A 3 12.18 -2.28 5.79
CA PRO A 3 12.63 -3.33 6.70
C PRO A 3 11.44 -3.89 7.49
N VAL A 4 11.40 -5.21 7.66
CA VAL A 4 10.31 -5.92 8.35
C VAL A 4 10.90 -7.02 9.23
N GLU A 5 10.44 -7.11 10.47
CA GLU A 5 10.83 -8.15 11.41
C GLU A 5 10.03 -9.43 11.11
N ASN A 6 10.53 -10.28 10.22
CA ASN A 6 9.85 -11.54 9.89
C ASN A 6 10.37 -12.72 10.71
N ALA A 7 9.57 -13.79 10.77
CA ALA A 7 10.07 -15.08 11.19
C ALA A 7 11.15 -15.61 10.20
N PRO A 8 12.10 -16.46 10.65
CA PRO A 8 13.24 -16.87 9.84
C PRO A 8 12.90 -17.48 8.47
N ASP A 9 11.83 -18.28 8.40
CA ASP A 9 11.41 -19.01 7.19
C ASP A 9 10.32 -18.27 6.38
N THR A 10 10.08 -16.99 6.65
CA THR A 10 9.03 -16.22 5.96
C THR A 10 9.33 -16.04 4.47
N PHE A 11 8.38 -16.46 3.64
CA PHE A 11 8.25 -16.05 2.24
C PHE A 11 6.77 -15.84 1.93
N MET A 12 6.37 -14.59 1.70
CA MET A 12 5.01 -14.21 1.34
C MET A 12 5.03 -13.44 0.02
N TYR A 13 4.16 -13.83 -0.90
CA TYR A 13 3.94 -13.16 -2.18
C TYR A 13 2.45 -12.93 -2.37
N ARG A 14 2.08 -11.76 -2.86
CA ARG A 14 0.72 -11.43 -3.27
C ARG A 14 0.78 -10.53 -4.50
N ASP A 15 -0.08 -10.78 -5.46
CA ASP A 15 -0.30 -9.92 -6.61
C ASP A 15 -1.78 -9.64 -6.83
N GLU A 16 -2.04 -8.57 -7.57
CA GLU A 16 -3.34 -8.25 -8.13
C GLU A 16 -3.15 -7.86 -9.60
N ILE A 17 -3.57 -8.76 -10.48
CA ILE A 17 -3.32 -8.64 -11.93
C ILE A 17 -4.07 -7.45 -12.52
N ASN A 18 -5.26 -7.12 -12.01
CA ASN A 18 -6.08 -6.05 -12.58
C ASN A 18 -5.47 -4.65 -12.36
N THR A 19 -4.77 -4.47 -11.24
CA THR A 19 -4.15 -3.18 -10.87
C THR A 19 -2.63 -3.20 -10.96
N LEU A 20 -2.05 -4.33 -11.38
CA LEU A 20 -0.62 -4.55 -11.59
C LEU A 20 0.24 -4.13 -10.38
N ILE A 21 -0.27 -4.46 -9.19
CA ILE A 21 0.43 -4.29 -7.93
C ILE A 21 0.80 -5.66 -7.37
N PHE A 22 1.98 -5.75 -6.76
CA PHE A 22 2.36 -6.91 -5.99
C PHE A 22 3.13 -6.52 -4.73
N SER A 23 3.16 -7.43 -3.77
CA SER A 23 4.00 -7.36 -2.59
C SER A 23 4.75 -8.66 -2.34
N ILE A 24 5.96 -8.53 -1.80
CA ILE A 24 6.81 -9.63 -1.36
C ILE A 24 7.34 -9.30 0.03
N ARG A 25 7.33 -10.29 0.94
CA ARG A 25 7.94 -10.19 2.27
C ARG A 25 8.75 -11.44 2.56
N MET A 26 10.03 -11.25 2.89
CA MET A 26 10.97 -12.33 3.19
C MET A 26 12.17 -11.83 3.99
N LYS A 27 12.80 -12.70 4.77
CA LYS A 27 13.97 -12.36 5.60
C LYS A 27 13.73 -11.12 6.48
N ASP A 28 14.45 -10.03 6.27
CA ASP A 28 14.41 -8.78 7.04
C ASP A 28 13.78 -7.61 6.26
N PHE A 29 13.14 -7.88 5.11
CA PHE A 29 12.60 -6.83 4.26
C PHE A 29 11.29 -7.20 3.56
N ALA A 30 10.66 -6.17 3.02
CA ALA A 30 9.51 -6.33 2.16
C ALA A 30 9.43 -5.25 1.08
N VAL A 31 8.70 -5.56 0.02
CA VAL A 31 8.53 -4.75 -1.19
C VAL A 31 7.04 -4.65 -1.50
N ILE A 32 6.60 -3.45 -1.85
CA ILE A 32 5.35 -3.20 -2.56
C ILE A 32 5.77 -2.53 -3.88
N ALA A 33 5.24 -3.00 -5.00
CA ALA A 33 5.56 -2.47 -6.31
C ALA A 33 4.28 -2.25 -7.11
N CYS A 34 4.09 -1.01 -7.56
CA CYS A 34 3.01 -0.61 -8.47
C CYS A 34 3.63 -0.42 -9.86
N LEU A 35 3.18 -1.19 -10.86
CA LEU A 35 3.85 -1.20 -12.17
C LEU A 35 3.35 -0.11 -13.14
N GLN A 36 2.18 0.49 -12.89
CA GLN A 36 1.54 1.44 -13.79
C GLN A 36 0.90 2.61 -13.03
N ASP A 37 1.61 3.20 -12.07
CA ASP A 37 1.05 4.30 -11.29
C ASP A 37 1.89 5.59 -11.32
N ASN A 38 3.04 5.62 -12.01
CA ASN A 38 3.97 6.75 -12.01
C ASN A 38 4.30 7.28 -10.61
N ALA A 39 4.42 6.38 -9.62
CA ALA A 39 4.63 6.69 -8.21
C ALA A 39 3.49 7.47 -7.52
N THR A 40 2.32 7.57 -8.15
CA THR A 40 1.18 8.32 -7.60
C THR A 40 0.68 7.71 -6.29
N ASN A 41 0.75 6.38 -6.10
CA ASN A 41 0.40 5.79 -4.81
C ASN A 41 1.37 6.21 -3.70
N ASN A 42 2.66 6.41 -4.00
CA ASN A 42 3.62 6.90 -3.00
C ASN A 42 3.27 8.33 -2.55
N ILE A 43 2.83 9.18 -3.48
CA ILE A 43 2.38 10.54 -3.18
C ILE A 43 1.08 10.49 -2.36
N TYR A 44 0.13 9.63 -2.75
CA TYR A 44 -1.14 9.46 -2.04
C TYR A 44 -0.95 8.97 -0.60
N HIS A 45 0.08 8.15 -0.36
CA HIS A 45 0.43 7.60 0.95
C HIS A 45 1.62 8.32 1.61
N GLU A 46 1.95 9.54 1.21
CA GLU A 46 3.17 10.22 1.66
C GLU A 46 3.23 10.38 3.19
N ASP A 47 2.10 10.72 3.82
CA ASP A 47 2.02 10.91 5.27
C ASP A 47 2.36 9.63 6.04
N ILE A 48 1.81 8.49 5.61
CA ILE A 48 2.11 7.22 6.27
C ILE A 48 3.55 6.76 5.98
N LEU A 49 4.05 7.03 4.77
CA LEU A 49 5.45 6.75 4.42
C LEU A 49 6.44 7.56 5.27
N LYS A 50 6.11 8.82 5.59
CA LYS A 50 6.91 9.66 6.49
C LYS A 50 6.95 9.09 7.91
N VAL A 51 5.81 8.63 8.43
CA VAL A 51 5.71 8.04 9.78
C VAL A 51 6.56 6.78 9.91
N ILE A 52 6.53 5.89 8.91
CA ILE A 52 7.29 4.64 8.94
C ILE A 52 8.75 4.78 8.50
N ALA A 53 9.16 5.98 8.05
CA ALA A 53 10.52 6.19 7.54
C ALA A 53 11.57 5.84 8.60
N GLY A 54 12.50 4.96 8.24
CA GLY A 54 13.57 4.50 9.14
C GLY A 54 13.10 3.55 10.26
N LYS A 55 11.85 3.07 10.23
CA LYS A 55 11.32 2.09 11.19
C LYS A 55 11.38 0.68 10.61
N THR A 56 11.62 -0.31 11.47
CA THR A 56 11.39 -1.73 11.15
C THR A 56 9.96 -2.06 11.47
N LEU A 57 9.21 -2.55 10.49
CA LEU A 57 7.80 -2.86 10.66
C LEU A 57 7.61 -4.26 11.25
N HIS A 58 6.58 -4.40 12.08
CA HIS A 58 5.99 -5.70 12.38
C HIS A 58 5.25 -6.23 11.13
N PRO A 59 5.21 -7.54 10.87
CA PRO A 59 4.47 -8.15 9.77
C PRO A 59 3.05 -7.60 9.56
N ILE A 60 2.25 -7.52 10.63
CA ILE A 60 0.89 -6.95 10.58
C ILE A 60 0.84 -5.49 10.08
N GLN A 61 1.84 -4.67 10.40
CA GLN A 61 1.96 -3.29 9.92
C GLN A 61 2.30 -3.25 8.44
N PHE A 62 3.19 -4.14 7.99
CA PHE A 62 3.48 -4.26 6.58
C PHE A 62 2.25 -4.72 5.77
N GLU A 63 1.48 -5.67 6.29
CA GLU A 63 0.23 -6.11 5.65
C GLU A 63 -0.83 -4.99 5.65
N GLU A 64 -0.86 -4.10 6.66
CA GLU A 64 -1.67 -2.88 6.61
C GLU A 64 -1.22 -1.93 5.49
N LEU A 65 0.09 -1.71 5.36
CA LEU A 65 0.65 -0.89 4.29
C LEU A 65 0.32 -1.50 2.92
N CYS A 66 0.40 -2.82 2.78
CA CYS A 66 -0.04 -3.50 1.57
C CYS A 66 -1.53 -3.28 1.31
N ALA A 67 -2.40 -3.48 2.30
CA ALA A 67 -3.83 -3.25 2.15
C ALA A 67 -4.15 -1.82 1.67
N ARG A 68 -3.44 -0.81 2.18
CA ARG A 68 -3.57 0.58 1.74
C ARG A 68 -3.25 0.74 0.26
N TYR A 69 -2.11 0.21 -0.19
CA TYR A 69 -1.67 0.30 -1.58
C TYR A 69 -2.54 -0.52 -2.53
N PHE A 70 -2.91 -1.74 -2.17
CA PHE A 70 -3.78 -2.58 -2.99
C PHE A 70 -5.16 -1.94 -3.15
N TYR A 71 -5.70 -1.35 -2.08
CA TYR A 71 -6.98 -0.65 -2.17
C TYR A 71 -6.87 0.63 -3.00
N SER A 72 -5.87 1.49 -2.75
CA SER A 72 -5.71 2.73 -3.52
C SER A 72 -5.42 2.46 -5.00
N ALA A 73 -4.79 1.34 -5.35
CA ALA A 73 -4.61 0.95 -6.74
C ALA A 73 -5.95 0.71 -7.47
N TYR A 74 -7.00 0.25 -6.78
CA TYR A 74 -8.36 0.20 -7.34
C TYR A 74 -9.07 1.55 -7.38
N LEU A 75 -8.68 2.48 -6.51
CA LEU A 75 -9.20 3.85 -6.53
C LEU A 75 -8.51 4.71 -7.60
N PHE A 76 -7.35 4.30 -8.11
CA PHE A 76 -6.60 5.04 -9.11
C PHE A 76 -7.40 5.12 -10.42
N ASN A 77 -7.94 6.31 -10.69
CA ASN A 77 -8.90 6.57 -11.77
C ASN A 77 -8.22 7.29 -12.95
N ARG A 78 -6.98 6.90 -13.25
CA ARG A 78 -6.22 7.44 -14.39
C ARG A 78 -5.55 6.30 -15.12
N LEU A 79 -5.55 6.40 -16.45
CA LEU A 79 -4.72 5.57 -17.29
C LEU A 79 -3.43 6.36 -17.57
N PRO A 80 -2.26 5.92 -17.08
CA PRO A 80 -1.01 6.57 -17.40
C PRO A 80 -0.76 6.50 -18.91
N ASP A 81 -0.40 7.63 -19.48
CA ASP A 81 0.03 7.73 -20.87
C ASP A 81 1.52 8.09 -20.92
N TYR A 82 2.21 7.66 -21.97
CA TYR A 82 3.66 7.82 -22.12
C TYR A 82 3.99 8.29 -23.52
N THR A 83 4.83 9.30 -23.60
CA THR A 83 5.46 9.71 -24.86
C THR A 83 6.84 9.06 -24.97
N TYR A 84 7.28 8.83 -26.21
CA TYR A 84 8.61 8.29 -26.45
C TYR A 84 9.32 9.02 -27.59
N LEU A 85 10.64 9.16 -27.45
CA LEU A 85 11.53 9.68 -28.47
C LEU A 85 12.54 8.61 -28.85
N ASN A 86 12.53 8.22 -30.12
CA ASN A 86 13.47 7.24 -30.65
C ASN A 86 14.66 7.96 -31.30
N THR A 87 15.87 7.59 -30.90
CA THR A 87 17.14 8.01 -31.52
C THR A 87 17.90 6.78 -31.99
N PRO A 88 18.88 6.88 -32.91
CA PRO A 88 19.61 5.70 -33.38
C PRO A 88 20.33 4.90 -32.28
N GLN A 89 20.59 5.49 -31.11
CA GLN A 89 21.30 4.87 -29.99
C GLN A 89 20.40 4.50 -28.80
N LYS A 90 19.23 5.13 -28.66
CA LYS A 90 18.42 5.03 -27.44
C LYS A 90 16.95 5.39 -27.66
N VAL A 91 16.07 4.75 -26.91
CA VAL A 91 14.67 5.15 -26.73
C VAL A 91 14.51 5.85 -25.38
N TYR A 92 13.96 7.06 -25.40
CA TYR A 92 13.56 7.80 -24.21
C TYR A 92 12.05 7.62 -24.02
N VAL A 93 11.62 7.37 -22.78
CA VAL A 93 10.20 7.21 -22.42
C VAL A 93 9.92 8.16 -21.27
N GLU A 94 8.90 9.01 -21.42
CA GLU A 94 8.50 9.99 -20.42
C GLU A 94 7.00 9.88 -20.13
N PRO A 95 6.59 9.92 -18.85
CA PRO A 95 5.18 9.91 -18.50
C PRO A 95 4.54 11.25 -18.86
N MET A 96 3.36 11.19 -19.46
CA MET A 96 2.51 12.36 -19.63
C MET A 96 1.88 12.75 -18.28
N PRO A 97 1.56 14.04 -18.07
CA PRO A 97 0.88 14.48 -16.85
C PRO A 97 -0.43 13.70 -16.62
N LEU A 98 -0.63 13.20 -15.40
CA LEU A 98 -1.87 12.49 -15.01
C LEU A 98 -3.08 13.43 -14.86
N ALA A 99 -2.82 14.74 -14.75
CA ALA A 99 -3.84 15.76 -14.76
C ALA A 99 -4.36 15.95 -16.20
N ASP A 100 -5.56 15.47 -16.47
CA ASP A 100 -6.28 15.74 -17.70
C ASP A 100 -7.05 17.07 -17.61
N MET A 101 -7.69 17.50 -18.70
CA MET A 101 -8.58 18.67 -18.68
C MET A 101 -9.86 18.43 -17.83
N SER A 102 -10.02 17.24 -17.24
CA SER A 102 -11.15 16.92 -16.38
C SER A 102 -10.85 17.36 -14.95
N MET A 103 -11.88 17.87 -14.25
CA MET A 103 -11.80 18.18 -12.82
C MET A 103 -11.90 16.93 -11.93
N LYS A 104 -11.81 15.70 -12.49
CA LYS A 104 -11.93 14.49 -11.68
C LYS A 104 -10.70 14.33 -10.78
N PRO A 105 -10.85 13.87 -9.53
CA PRO A 105 -9.72 13.46 -8.71
C PRO A 105 -8.89 12.35 -9.38
N ILE A 106 -7.60 12.23 -9.01
CA ILE A 106 -6.72 11.15 -9.46
C ILE A 106 -7.14 9.81 -8.84
N PHE A 107 -7.58 9.83 -7.58
CA PHE A 107 -8.14 8.69 -6.87
C PHE A 107 -9.61 8.92 -6.58
N ASP A 108 -10.43 7.90 -6.76
CA ASP A 108 -11.80 7.88 -6.26
C ASP A 108 -11.82 7.96 -4.72
N HIS A 109 -12.99 8.30 -4.17
CA HIS A 109 -13.14 8.50 -2.73
C HIS A 109 -12.87 7.23 -1.94
N TRP A 110 -12.03 7.34 -0.91
CA TRP A 110 -11.72 6.27 0.01
C TRP A 110 -12.94 5.90 0.86
N GLN A 111 -13.28 4.60 0.91
CA GLN A 111 -14.38 4.10 1.73
C GLN A 111 -13.86 3.17 2.82
N ASN A 112 -13.97 3.61 4.08
CA ASN A 112 -13.48 2.87 5.24
C ASN A 112 -14.05 1.45 5.36
N LYS A 113 -15.32 1.26 4.98
CA LYS A 113 -15.94 -0.07 4.98
C LYS A 113 -15.26 -1.02 4.00
N THR A 114 -15.00 -0.56 2.78
CA THR A 114 -14.30 -1.34 1.75
C THR A 114 -12.85 -1.58 2.15
N TYR A 115 -12.17 -0.55 2.66
CA TYR A 115 -10.82 -0.70 3.21
C TYR A 115 -10.76 -1.74 4.34
N GLY A 116 -11.74 -1.74 5.26
CA GLY A 116 -11.83 -2.73 6.33
C GLY A 116 -11.97 -4.17 5.80
N GLN A 117 -12.67 -4.38 4.69
CA GLN A 117 -12.77 -5.70 4.04
C GLN A 117 -11.43 -6.12 3.41
N VAL A 118 -10.69 -5.17 2.84
CA VAL A 118 -9.33 -5.41 2.36
C VAL A 118 -8.44 -5.79 3.55
N LEU A 119 -8.45 -5.01 4.63
CA LEU A 119 -7.71 -5.32 5.85
C LEU A 119 -8.02 -6.71 6.41
N GLU A 120 -9.28 -7.10 6.49
CA GLU A 120 -9.66 -8.44 6.95
C GLU A 120 -8.97 -9.55 6.12
N ASN A 121 -8.84 -9.36 4.79
CA ASN A 121 -8.13 -10.31 3.93
C ASN A 121 -6.62 -10.33 4.18
N PHE A 122 -6.00 -9.15 4.33
CA PHE A 122 -4.57 -9.01 4.60
C PHE A 122 -4.18 -9.48 6.00
N TRP A 123 -5.08 -9.33 6.98
CA TRP A 123 -4.88 -9.74 8.35
C TRP A 123 -5.44 -11.13 8.71
N LYS A 124 -5.81 -11.94 7.71
CA LYS A 124 -6.18 -13.35 7.92
C LYS A 124 -5.24 -14.12 8.86
N PRO A 125 -3.89 -13.97 8.78
CA PRO A 125 -2.98 -14.67 9.70
C PRO A 125 -3.12 -14.29 11.18
N TRP A 126 -3.74 -13.16 11.50
CA TRP A 126 -4.00 -12.71 12.88
C TRP A 126 -5.46 -12.86 13.30
N GLY A 127 -6.33 -13.32 12.40
CA GLY A 127 -7.72 -13.66 12.72
C GLY A 127 -8.63 -12.46 13.02
N LEU A 128 -8.25 -11.25 12.60
CA LEU A 128 -9.08 -10.06 12.78
C LEU A 128 -10.28 -10.10 11.83
N THR A 129 -11.47 -9.95 12.38
CA THR A 129 -12.72 -9.89 11.62
C THR A 129 -13.03 -8.45 11.21
N LEU A 130 -13.81 -8.29 10.14
CA LEU A 130 -14.31 -6.98 9.72
C LEU A 130 -15.00 -6.26 10.89
N PHE A 131 -15.84 -6.97 11.65
CA PHE A 131 -16.56 -6.38 12.79
C PHE A 131 -15.61 -5.75 13.83
N GLU A 132 -14.47 -6.37 14.11
CA GLU A 132 -13.44 -5.80 14.99
C GLU A 132 -12.75 -4.61 14.32
N ILE A 133 -12.37 -4.74 13.06
CA ILE A 133 -11.63 -3.72 12.29
C ILE A 133 -12.44 -2.42 12.17
N ILE A 134 -13.74 -2.50 11.87
CA ILE A 134 -14.61 -1.32 11.67
C ILE A 134 -15.46 -1.00 12.91
N LYS A 135 -15.02 -1.40 14.11
CA LYS A 135 -15.70 -1.04 15.37
C LYS A 135 -15.95 0.47 15.47
N ASN A 136 -15.01 1.27 14.99
CA ASN A 136 -15.24 2.67 14.63
C ASN A 136 -15.28 2.79 13.09
N PRO A 137 -16.46 3.02 12.47
CA PRO A 137 -16.59 3.08 11.02
C PRO A 137 -15.80 4.23 10.35
N GLU A 138 -15.57 5.32 11.09
CA GLU A 138 -14.82 6.49 10.60
C GLU A 138 -13.30 6.29 10.72
N HIS A 139 -12.87 5.41 11.63
CA HIS A 139 -11.47 5.11 11.89
C HIS A 139 -11.28 3.60 12.07
N PRO A 140 -11.16 2.84 10.95
CA PRO A 140 -10.77 1.44 11.02
C PRO A 140 -9.49 1.26 11.84
N ILE A 141 -9.37 0.14 12.56
CA ILE A 141 -8.17 -0.18 13.35
C ILE A 141 -6.92 0.01 12.49
N SER A 142 -5.89 0.63 13.07
CA SER A 142 -4.55 0.73 12.49
C SER A 142 -3.52 0.17 13.48
N PHE A 143 -2.54 -0.55 12.95
CA PHE A 143 -1.31 -0.92 13.63
C PHE A 143 -0.13 -0.07 13.16
N LEU A 144 -0.27 0.72 12.10
CA LEU A 144 0.77 1.66 11.66
C LEU A 144 0.82 2.90 12.56
N VAL A 145 -0.35 3.46 12.89
CA VAL A 145 -0.47 4.69 13.69
C VAL A 145 -1.45 4.56 14.84
N ASP A 146 -1.18 5.25 15.93
CA ASP A 146 -2.11 5.41 17.05
C ASP A 146 -3.13 6.55 16.82
N GLU A 147 -3.94 6.85 17.83
CA GLU A 147 -4.95 7.93 17.76
C GLU A 147 -4.33 9.33 17.62
N ALA A 148 -3.07 9.51 17.99
CA ALA A 148 -2.33 10.76 17.81
C ALA A 148 -1.65 10.85 16.43
N GLY A 149 -1.68 9.77 15.64
CA GLY A 149 -0.99 9.67 14.35
C GLY A 149 0.48 9.24 14.47
N GLU A 150 0.92 8.82 15.65
CA GLU A 150 2.30 8.41 15.91
C GLU A 150 2.51 6.92 15.61
N PHE A 151 3.73 6.54 15.25
CA PHE A 151 4.05 5.16 14.91
C PHE A 151 3.85 4.20 16.10
N VAL A 152 3.05 3.15 15.92
CA VAL A 152 2.86 2.12 16.96
C VAL A 152 4.11 1.24 17.04
N THR A 153 4.70 1.15 18.24
CA THR A 153 5.94 0.39 18.47
C THR A 153 5.71 -0.95 19.16
N ASP A 154 4.77 -1.02 20.10
CA ASP A 154 4.53 -2.21 20.92
C ASP A 154 3.38 -3.07 20.37
N ILE A 155 3.72 -4.02 19.49
CA ILE A 155 2.74 -4.94 18.89
C ILE A 155 2.86 -6.32 19.54
N ALA A 156 1.92 -6.65 20.43
CA ALA A 156 1.81 -7.97 21.07
C ALA A 156 1.10 -9.00 20.17
N ARG A 157 1.65 -9.24 18.96
CA ARG A 157 1.12 -10.21 17.98
C ARG A 157 2.25 -11.11 17.47
N PRO A 158 1.94 -12.32 17.00
CA PRO A 158 2.95 -13.19 16.41
C PRO A 158 3.43 -12.64 15.05
N LEU A 159 4.67 -12.97 14.67
CA LEU A 159 5.31 -12.58 13.41
C LEU A 159 4.87 -13.43 12.19
N ASN A 160 3.60 -13.85 12.18
CA ASN A 160 3.00 -14.72 11.17
C ASN A 160 3.21 -14.22 9.73
#